data_AF-A0A9D1YHE9-F1
#
_entry.id   AF-A0A9D1YHE9-F1
#
_cell.length_a   1.000
_cell.length_b   1.000
_cell.length_c   1.000
_cell.angle_alpha   90.00
_cell.angle_beta   90.00
_cell.angle_gamma   90.00
#
_symmetry.space_group_name_H-M   'P 1'
#
loop_
_entity.id
_entity.type
_entity.pdbx_description
1 polymer ?
#
loop_
_entity_poly.entity_id
_entity_poly.type
_entity_poly.pdbx_seq_one_letter_code
_entity_poly.pdbx_strand_id
1 'polypeptide(L)'
;MEPKTMDVEALSKELTLNKKNGFFQVDDEEIARADQFCEDYKVFMDASKTEREATEEAIRRAEAKGFVPYDPTASYKPGDKVYVNNRGKSVMLAVIGEKGSREGVRIAAAHIDCPRIDLKPIPLYESSDLALLKTHYYGGIKKYQWTAIPLAMHGCVVLRGGKKVKVCIGEEPGDPQFCITDLLPHLAQEQSVKTLGKAIEGEDLNILFGSRPIRSEKGENLFKLNILRLLNEKYGMVEQDFITAEIEFVPAFKAVDIGLDRSMVGAYGHDDRVCAYPALEAVLNC
;
A
#
# COMPACT_ATOMS: atom_id res chain seq x y z
N MET A 1 -36.96 -54.86 -3.56
CA MET A 1 -36.25 -53.72 -2.95
C MET A 1 -37.14 -52.51 -3.16
N GLU A 2 -37.74 -51.99 -2.10
CA GLU A 2 -38.48 -50.72 -2.19
C GLU A 2 -37.50 -49.61 -2.64
N PRO A 3 -37.92 -48.72 -3.56
CA PRO A 3 -37.09 -47.59 -3.92
C PRO A 3 -36.92 -46.72 -2.68
N LYS A 4 -35.68 -46.56 -2.21
CA LYS A 4 -35.36 -45.53 -1.19
C LYS A 4 -35.88 -44.21 -1.75
N THR A 5 -36.90 -43.65 -1.11
CA THR A 5 -37.36 -42.29 -1.37
C THR A 5 -36.17 -41.37 -1.15
N MET A 6 -35.69 -40.79 -2.23
CA MET A 6 -34.57 -39.86 -2.22
C MET A 6 -35.01 -38.59 -1.50
N ASP A 7 -34.34 -38.26 -0.41
CA ASP A 7 -34.56 -36.99 0.30
C ASP A 7 -34.00 -35.86 -0.55
N VAL A 8 -34.91 -35.21 -1.28
CA VAL A 8 -34.60 -34.13 -2.22
C VAL A 8 -34.01 -32.92 -1.49
N GLU A 9 -34.37 -32.68 -0.23
CA GLU A 9 -33.87 -31.54 0.55
C GLU A 9 -32.42 -31.77 1.00
N ALA A 10 -32.13 -32.97 1.52
CA ALA A 10 -30.76 -33.37 1.85
C ALA A 10 -29.86 -33.38 0.61
N LEU A 11 -30.33 -33.94 -0.51
CA LEU A 11 -29.58 -33.98 -1.77
C LEU A 11 -29.35 -32.57 -2.34
N SER A 12 -30.35 -31.69 -2.27
CA SER A 12 -30.19 -30.29 -2.69
C SER A 12 -29.15 -29.57 -1.84
N LYS A 13 -29.14 -29.78 -0.52
CA LYS A 13 -28.13 -29.20 0.37
C LYS A 13 -26.72 -29.73 0.09
N GLU A 14 -26.59 -30.99 -0.30
CA GLU A 14 -25.30 -31.60 -0.68
C GLU A 14 -24.80 -31.12 -2.04
N LEU A 15 -25.69 -31.02 -3.03
CA LEU A 15 -25.32 -30.75 -4.42
C LEU A 15 -25.33 -29.27 -4.81
N THR A 16 -25.95 -28.39 -4.01
CA THR A 16 -26.07 -26.96 -4.34
C THR A 16 -25.21 -26.10 -3.43
N LEU A 17 -24.69 -25.00 -3.99
CA LEU A 17 -23.96 -24.01 -3.23
C LEU A 17 -24.90 -23.25 -2.28
N ASN A 18 -24.60 -23.28 -0.99
CA ASN A 18 -25.31 -22.46 -0.01
C ASN A 18 -24.98 -20.97 -0.22
N LYS A 19 -25.97 -20.19 -0.65
CA LYS A 19 -25.85 -18.73 -0.88
C LYS A 19 -26.30 -17.88 0.31
N LYS A 20 -26.53 -18.48 1.48
CA LYS A 20 -26.90 -17.74 2.69
C LYS A 20 -25.78 -16.74 3.04
N ASN A 21 -26.11 -15.53 3.45
CA ASN A 21 -25.11 -14.55 3.87
C ASN A 21 -24.27 -15.12 5.03
N GLY A 22 -22.94 -14.90 4.99
CA GLY A 22 -21.98 -15.43 5.96
C GLY A 22 -22.32 -15.11 7.41
N PHE A 23 -22.88 -13.93 7.68
CA PHE A 23 -23.34 -13.53 9.01
C PHE A 23 -24.33 -14.53 9.63
N PHE A 24 -25.20 -15.14 8.83
CA PHE A 24 -26.16 -16.13 9.32
C PHE A 24 -25.63 -17.57 9.29
N GLN A 25 -24.36 -17.77 8.95
CA GLN A 25 -23.70 -19.07 8.93
C GLN A 25 -22.80 -19.29 10.15
N VAL A 26 -22.54 -18.23 10.91
CA VAL A 26 -21.70 -18.23 12.10
C VAL A 26 -22.49 -17.71 13.30
N ASP A 27 -21.97 -17.91 14.51
CA ASP A 27 -22.52 -17.35 15.74
C ASP A 27 -21.84 -16.03 16.11
N ASP A 28 -22.35 -15.38 17.16
CA ASP A 28 -21.85 -14.08 17.63
C ASP A 28 -20.39 -14.14 18.14
N GLU A 29 -19.93 -15.31 18.60
CA GLU A 29 -18.54 -15.49 19.05
C GLU A 29 -17.57 -15.49 17.87
N GLU A 30 -17.92 -16.19 16.79
CA GLU A 30 -17.11 -16.20 15.57
C GLU A 30 -17.15 -14.83 14.87
N ILE A 31 -18.28 -14.12 14.92
CA ILE A 31 -18.37 -12.73 14.44
C ILE A 31 -17.40 -11.84 15.23
N ALA A 32 -17.41 -11.90 16.57
CA ALA A 32 -16.51 -11.10 17.39
C ALA A 32 -15.02 -11.41 17.13
N ARG A 33 -14.69 -12.66 16.84
CA ARG A 33 -13.34 -13.07 16.40
C ARG A 33 -12.97 -12.46 15.04
N ALA A 34 -13.89 -12.49 14.08
CA ALA A 34 -13.69 -11.88 12.76
C ALA A 34 -13.50 -10.36 12.86
N ASP A 35 -14.29 -9.68 13.68
CA ASP A 35 -14.16 -8.24 13.93
C ASP A 35 -12.80 -7.92 14.56
N GLN A 36 -12.35 -8.71 15.55
CA GLN A 36 -11.04 -8.53 16.17
C GLN A 36 -9.88 -8.78 15.19
N PHE A 37 -10.03 -9.73 14.26
CA PHE A 37 -9.07 -9.95 13.18
C PHE A 37 -8.98 -8.73 12.25
N CYS A 38 -10.11 -8.07 11.97
CA CYS A 38 -10.15 -6.83 11.18
C CYS A 38 -9.46 -5.65 11.87
N GLU A 39 -9.44 -5.58 13.20
CA GLU A 39 -8.70 -4.52 13.92
C GLU A 39 -7.19 -4.59 13.68
N ASP A 40 -6.58 -5.78 13.76
CA ASP A 40 -5.16 -5.94 13.45
C ASP A 40 -4.88 -5.79 11.95
N TYR A 41 -5.83 -6.18 11.08
CA TYR A 41 -5.74 -5.90 9.65
C TYR A 41 -5.65 -4.39 9.37
N LYS A 42 -6.45 -3.56 10.04
CA LYS A 42 -6.36 -2.09 9.89
C LYS A 42 -4.97 -1.57 10.28
N VAL A 43 -4.39 -2.08 11.36
CA VAL A 43 -3.01 -1.75 11.79
C VAL A 43 -1.99 -2.15 10.73
N PHE A 44 -2.12 -3.36 10.15
CA PHE A 44 -1.27 -3.81 9.06
C PHE A 44 -1.38 -2.89 7.83
N MET A 45 -2.59 -2.49 7.44
CA MET A 45 -2.84 -1.61 6.30
C MET A 45 -2.23 -0.22 6.48
N ASP A 46 -2.34 0.35 7.68
CA ASP A 46 -1.74 1.64 8.00
C ASP A 46 -0.21 1.61 8.00
N ALA A 47 0.39 0.46 8.36
CA ALA A 47 1.82 0.25 8.34
C ALA A 47 2.39 -0.14 6.96
N SER A 48 1.53 -0.47 5.98
CA SER A 48 1.92 -1.17 4.74
C SER A 48 1.41 -0.46 3.49
N LYS A 49 1.64 0.85 3.35
CA LYS A 49 1.10 1.62 2.22
C LYS A 49 1.86 1.40 0.92
N THR A 50 3.15 1.08 0.98
CA THR A 50 3.99 0.71 -0.18
C THR A 50 4.40 -0.76 -0.14
N GLU A 51 4.88 -1.33 -1.26
CA GLU A 51 5.34 -2.73 -1.27
C GLU A 51 6.55 -2.94 -0.35
N ARG A 52 7.37 -1.90 -0.19
CA ARG A 52 8.54 -1.93 0.70
C ARG A 52 8.12 -2.02 2.16
N GLU A 53 7.13 -1.22 2.53
CA GLU A 53 6.58 -1.20 3.89
C GLU A 53 5.82 -2.48 4.21
N ALA A 54 5.01 -2.98 3.27
CA ALA A 54 4.35 -4.28 3.41
C ALA A 54 5.36 -5.43 3.60
N THR A 55 6.47 -5.41 2.85
CA THR A 55 7.57 -6.37 3.02
C THR A 55 8.24 -6.23 4.39
N GLU A 56 8.54 -5.00 4.82
CA GLU A 56 9.16 -4.69 6.11
C GLU A 56 8.28 -5.15 7.28
N GLU A 57 6.98 -4.86 7.22
CA GLU A 57 6.01 -5.23 8.26
C GLU A 57 5.78 -6.74 8.31
N ALA A 58 5.69 -7.42 7.17
CA ALA A 58 5.58 -8.87 7.11
C ALA A 58 6.80 -9.56 7.72
N ILE A 59 8.02 -9.08 7.43
CA ILE A 59 9.26 -9.62 8.03
C ILE A 59 9.27 -9.36 9.53
N ARG A 60 8.92 -8.14 9.99
CA ARG A 60 8.87 -7.80 11.42
C ARG A 60 7.94 -8.75 12.19
N ARG A 61 6.75 -9.01 11.64
CA ARG A 61 5.77 -9.96 12.21
C ARG A 61 6.28 -11.40 12.19
N ALA A 62 6.96 -11.80 11.12
CA ALA A 62 7.56 -13.14 10.98
C ALA A 62 8.67 -13.39 11.99
N GLU A 63 9.60 -12.45 12.14
CA GLU A 63 10.70 -12.56 13.10
C GLU A 63 10.18 -12.64 14.54
N ALA A 64 9.11 -11.89 14.86
CA ALA A 64 8.43 -11.99 16.15
C ALA A 64 7.80 -13.38 16.41
N LYS A 65 7.55 -14.17 15.36
CA LYS A 65 7.05 -15.55 15.41
C LYS A 65 8.15 -16.61 15.22
N GLY A 66 9.42 -16.20 15.28
CA GLY A 66 10.57 -17.10 15.21
C GLY A 66 11.01 -17.47 13.80
N PHE A 67 10.54 -16.78 12.76
CA PHE A 67 11.09 -16.94 11.42
C PHE A 67 12.50 -16.34 11.34
N VAL A 68 13.40 -17.00 10.61
CA VAL A 68 14.76 -16.53 10.38
C VAL A 68 15.07 -16.40 8.88
N PRO A 69 16.05 -15.58 8.46
CA PRO A 69 16.48 -15.55 7.07
C PRO A 69 16.88 -16.94 6.57
N TYR A 70 16.40 -17.30 5.39
CA TYR A 70 16.79 -18.54 4.73
C TYR A 70 18.27 -18.49 4.31
N ASP A 71 19.03 -19.45 4.82
CA ASP A 71 20.38 -19.79 4.39
C ASP A 71 20.34 -21.01 3.43
N PRO A 72 20.83 -20.87 2.17
CA PRO A 72 20.88 -21.98 1.20
C PRO A 72 21.89 -23.08 1.56
N THR A 73 22.80 -22.82 2.50
CA THR A 73 23.82 -23.78 2.96
C THR A 73 23.38 -24.57 4.19
N ALA A 74 22.32 -24.11 4.87
CA ALA A 74 21.77 -24.76 6.05
C ALA A 74 20.88 -25.97 5.69
N SER A 75 20.70 -26.86 6.67
CA SER A 75 19.72 -27.96 6.61
C SER A 75 18.60 -27.68 7.60
N TYR A 76 17.36 -27.81 7.14
CA TYR A 76 16.17 -27.53 7.94
C TYR A 76 15.41 -28.78 8.32
N LYS A 77 14.82 -28.75 9.51
CA LYS A 77 14.00 -29.82 10.10
C LYS A 77 12.52 -29.43 10.07
N PRO A 78 11.62 -30.40 10.20
CA PRO A 78 10.20 -30.12 10.36
C PRO A 78 9.94 -29.11 11.49
N GLY A 79 9.11 -28.10 11.23
CA GLY A 79 8.80 -26.99 12.14
C GLY A 79 9.70 -25.77 11.99
N ASP A 80 10.84 -25.85 11.29
CA ASP A 80 11.70 -24.69 11.08
C ASP A 80 10.98 -23.62 10.25
N LYS A 81 11.14 -22.36 10.64
CA LYS A 81 10.46 -21.20 10.06
C LYS A 81 11.48 -20.30 9.39
N VAL A 82 11.35 -20.12 8.07
CA VAL A 82 12.32 -19.35 7.27
C VAL A 82 11.65 -18.32 6.38
N TYR A 83 12.36 -17.25 6.06
CA TYR A 83 11.90 -16.27 5.08
C TYR A 83 13.01 -15.85 4.11
N VAL A 84 12.61 -15.41 2.92
CA VAL A 84 13.49 -14.78 1.92
C VAL A 84 12.98 -13.37 1.67
N ASN A 85 13.85 -12.37 1.88
CA ASN A 85 13.61 -11.00 1.49
C ASN A 85 14.24 -10.72 0.11
N ASN A 86 13.41 -10.48 -0.90
CA ASN A 86 13.89 -10.10 -2.22
C ASN A 86 13.92 -8.57 -2.35
N ARG A 87 15.09 -7.99 -2.08
CA ARG A 87 15.41 -6.56 -2.27
C ARG A 87 14.45 -5.59 -1.56
N GLY A 88 13.79 -6.05 -0.50
CA GLY A 88 12.83 -5.28 0.29
C GLY A 88 11.57 -4.89 -0.48
N LYS A 89 11.16 -5.67 -1.50
CA LYS A 89 9.93 -5.45 -2.27
C LYS A 89 9.03 -6.69 -2.37
N SER A 90 9.54 -7.85 -2.00
CA SER A 90 8.73 -9.06 -1.84
C SER A 90 9.34 -9.95 -0.76
N VAL A 91 8.48 -10.73 -0.10
CA VAL A 91 8.87 -11.70 0.91
C VAL A 91 8.25 -13.06 0.61
N MET A 92 9.01 -14.12 0.84
CA MET A 92 8.52 -15.49 0.86
C MET A 92 8.73 -16.06 2.25
N LEU A 93 7.69 -16.66 2.84
CA LEU A 93 7.76 -17.32 4.15
C LEU A 93 7.46 -18.81 3.98
N ALA A 94 8.16 -19.65 4.74
CA ALA A 94 7.94 -21.08 4.73
C ALA A 94 8.09 -21.67 6.13
N VAL A 95 7.22 -22.63 6.44
CA VAL A 95 7.37 -23.55 7.57
C VAL A 95 7.66 -24.94 7.00
N ILE A 96 8.77 -25.55 7.41
CA ILE A 96 9.20 -26.83 6.87
C ILE A 96 8.31 -27.96 7.39
N GLY A 97 7.70 -28.73 6.49
CA GLY A 97 6.83 -29.86 6.85
C GLY A 97 7.60 -31.15 7.14
N GLU A 98 6.93 -32.10 7.80
CA GLU A 98 7.49 -33.42 8.17
C GLU A 98 8.03 -34.22 6.99
N LYS A 99 7.42 -34.06 5.81
CA LYS A 99 7.78 -34.78 4.58
C LYS A 99 8.74 -34.01 3.67
N GLY A 100 9.23 -32.85 4.13
CA GLY A 100 9.98 -31.91 3.30
C GLY A 100 9.20 -31.46 2.07
N SER A 101 9.89 -31.09 0.99
CA SER A 101 9.28 -30.64 -0.27
C SER A 101 9.03 -31.75 -1.29
N ARG A 102 9.43 -33.00 -0.99
CA ARG A 102 9.37 -34.13 -1.95
C ARG A 102 7.95 -34.54 -2.32
N GLU A 103 7.00 -34.36 -1.40
CA GLU A 103 5.57 -34.64 -1.63
C GLU A 103 4.79 -33.38 -2.06
N GLY A 104 5.50 -32.31 -2.44
CA GLY A 104 4.91 -31.04 -2.83
C GLY A 104 4.90 -30.01 -1.71
N VAL A 105 4.32 -28.85 -2.02
CA VAL A 105 4.23 -27.69 -1.14
C VAL A 105 2.84 -27.06 -1.24
N ARG A 106 2.38 -26.42 -0.16
CA ARG A 106 1.17 -25.61 -0.16
C ARG A 106 1.59 -24.15 -0.28
N ILE A 107 1.12 -23.46 -1.32
CA ILE A 107 1.49 -22.08 -1.61
C ILE A 107 0.23 -21.23 -1.59
N ALA A 108 0.24 -20.20 -0.74
CA ALA A 108 -0.63 -19.04 -0.87
C ALA A 108 0.24 -17.88 -1.38
N ALA A 109 -0.23 -17.18 -2.41
CA ALA A 109 0.50 -16.08 -3.03
C ALA A 109 -0.48 -14.92 -3.28
N ALA A 110 0.00 -13.72 -2.98
CA ALA A 110 -0.68 -12.45 -3.23
C ALA A 110 0.38 -11.41 -3.59
N HIS A 111 0.01 -10.43 -4.39
CA HIS A 111 0.82 -9.24 -4.63
C HIS A 111 0.59 -8.21 -3.50
N ILE A 112 1.57 -7.31 -3.32
CA ILE A 112 1.59 -6.34 -2.22
C ILE A 112 1.86 -4.90 -2.69
N ASP A 113 2.11 -4.72 -3.99
CA ASP A 113 2.12 -3.42 -4.63
C ASP A 113 0.69 -2.94 -4.87
N CYS A 114 0.51 -1.63 -4.92
CA CYS A 114 -0.80 -1.03 -5.15
C CYS A 114 -0.67 0.14 -6.12
N PRO A 115 -1.72 0.46 -6.90
CA PRO A 115 -1.72 1.65 -7.74
C PRO A 115 -1.40 2.92 -6.93
N ARG A 116 -0.52 3.76 -7.45
CA ARG A 116 0.07 4.92 -6.73
C ARG A 116 0.59 5.98 -7.69
N ILE A 117 1.12 7.07 -7.13
CA ILE A 117 1.73 8.17 -7.88
C ILE A 117 3.23 8.20 -7.61
N ASP A 118 4.06 7.95 -8.61
CA ASP A 118 5.52 7.95 -8.48
C ASP A 118 6.09 9.27 -8.95
N LEU A 119 7.27 9.63 -8.45
CA LEU A 119 8.00 10.76 -9.00
C LEU A 119 8.74 10.39 -10.30
N LYS A 120 8.76 11.32 -11.26
CA LYS A 120 9.70 11.25 -12.38
C LYS A 120 11.14 11.46 -11.86
N PRO A 121 12.18 11.01 -12.59
CA PRO A 121 13.57 11.13 -12.14
C PRO A 121 14.06 12.57 -11.89
N ILE A 122 13.50 13.56 -12.59
CA ILE A 122 13.76 14.99 -12.39
C ILE A 122 12.41 15.67 -12.09
N PRO A 123 11.88 15.51 -10.87
CA PRO A 123 10.49 15.84 -10.60
C PRO A 123 10.29 17.30 -10.24
N LEU A 124 11.24 17.92 -9.51
CA LEU A 124 11.04 19.21 -8.87
C LEU A 124 11.19 20.39 -9.83
N TYR A 125 10.13 21.15 -9.99
CA TYR A 125 10.09 22.38 -10.78
C TYR A 125 9.30 23.48 -10.09
N GLU A 126 9.43 24.70 -10.59
CA GLU A 126 8.69 25.86 -10.14
C GLU A 126 7.77 26.36 -11.25
N SER A 127 6.54 26.72 -10.91
CA SER A 127 5.58 27.32 -11.83
C SER A 127 4.57 28.13 -11.04
N SER A 128 4.27 29.35 -11.50
CA SER A 128 3.26 30.23 -10.89
C SER A 128 3.43 30.41 -9.37
N ASP A 129 4.65 30.69 -8.91
CA ASP A 129 5.00 30.86 -7.49
C ASP A 129 4.73 29.62 -6.62
N LEU A 130 4.74 28.42 -7.23
CA LEU A 130 4.58 27.14 -6.55
C LEU A 130 5.73 26.20 -6.90
N ALA A 131 6.19 25.43 -5.91
CA ALA A 131 7.05 24.28 -6.12
C ALA A 131 6.18 23.03 -6.33
N LEU A 132 6.38 22.37 -7.46
CA LEU A 132 5.61 21.22 -7.93
C LEU A 132 6.53 20.04 -8.20
N LEU A 133 6.00 18.82 -8.07
CA LEU A 133 6.70 17.59 -8.44
C LEU A 133 6.00 16.92 -9.62
N LYS A 134 6.74 16.68 -10.70
CA LYS A 134 6.29 15.85 -11.83
C LYS A 134 6.18 14.40 -11.44
N THR A 135 5.10 13.78 -11.87
CA THR A 135 4.78 12.41 -11.48
C THR A 135 4.61 11.50 -12.68
N HIS A 136 4.58 10.20 -12.41
CA HIS A 136 4.11 9.15 -13.29
C HIS A 136 3.25 8.20 -12.46
N TYR A 137 2.04 7.88 -12.91
CA TYR A 137 1.21 6.96 -12.15
C TYR A 137 1.67 5.51 -12.36
N TYR A 138 1.60 4.71 -11.29
CA TYR A 138 1.85 3.28 -11.32
C TYR A 138 0.52 2.52 -11.25
N GLY A 139 0.35 1.50 -12.11
CA GLY A 139 -0.87 0.72 -12.21
C GLY A 139 -2.06 1.43 -12.87
N GLY A 140 -3.23 0.81 -12.81
CA GLY A 140 -4.46 1.28 -13.47
C GLY A 140 -5.27 2.27 -12.62
N ILE A 141 -4.70 3.42 -12.26
CA ILE A 141 -5.42 4.39 -11.42
C ILE A 141 -6.62 5.03 -12.13
N LYS A 142 -7.69 5.29 -11.37
CA LYS A 142 -8.74 6.23 -11.77
C LYS A 142 -8.30 7.64 -11.42
N LYS A 143 -7.61 8.32 -12.35
CA LYS A 143 -6.94 9.61 -12.15
C LYS A 143 -7.78 10.67 -11.39
N TYR A 144 -9.07 10.76 -11.69
CA TYR A 144 -9.99 11.71 -11.04
C TYR A 144 -10.24 11.44 -9.54
N GLN A 145 -9.86 10.28 -9.01
CA GLN A 145 -9.94 9.97 -7.58
C GLN A 145 -8.69 10.38 -6.81
N TRP A 146 -7.65 10.85 -7.50
CA TRP A 146 -6.35 11.23 -6.91
C TRP A 146 -6.16 12.75 -6.82
N THR A 147 -7.06 13.53 -7.42
CA THR A 147 -7.11 14.98 -7.31
C THR A 147 -7.88 15.42 -6.07
N ALA A 148 -7.52 16.58 -5.53
CA ALA A 148 -8.19 17.22 -4.38
C ALA A 148 -8.34 16.34 -3.12
N ILE A 149 -7.46 15.36 -2.92
CA ILE A 149 -7.37 14.56 -1.70
C ILE A 149 -6.02 14.75 -0.99
N PRO A 150 -5.95 14.52 0.33
CA PRO A 150 -4.69 14.44 1.05
C PRO A 150 -3.84 13.24 0.64
N LEU A 151 -2.57 13.50 0.32
CA LEU A 151 -1.56 12.51 -0.04
C LEU A 151 -0.39 12.55 0.95
N ALA A 152 0.18 11.39 1.23
CA ALA A 152 1.40 11.21 2.00
C ALA A 152 2.54 10.78 1.07
N MET A 153 3.77 11.21 1.41
CA MET A 153 5.00 10.90 0.70
C MET A 153 5.70 9.73 1.39
N HIS A 154 5.99 8.68 0.64
CA HIS A 154 6.67 7.47 1.11
C HIS A 154 7.86 7.13 0.22
N GLY A 155 8.77 6.30 0.74
CA GLY A 155 9.81 5.65 -0.05
C GLY A 155 11.20 5.78 0.52
N CYS A 156 12.20 5.83 -0.37
CA CYS A 156 13.60 5.94 0.04
C CYS A 156 14.46 6.63 -1.01
N VAL A 157 15.58 7.19 -0.56
CA VAL A 157 16.61 7.79 -1.42
C VAL A 157 17.97 7.19 -1.10
N VAL A 158 18.79 6.98 -2.14
CA VAL A 158 20.21 6.63 -1.96
C VAL A 158 21.04 7.88 -2.21
N LEU A 159 21.55 8.46 -1.11
CA LEU A 159 22.37 9.66 -1.16
C LEU A 159 23.76 9.38 -1.74
N ARG A 160 24.46 10.45 -2.12
CA ARG A 160 25.90 10.39 -2.41
C ARG A 160 26.66 9.66 -1.28
N GLY A 161 27.50 8.70 -1.67
CA GLY A 161 28.21 7.82 -0.74
C GLY A 161 27.47 6.51 -0.42
N GLY A 162 26.28 6.29 -0.98
CA GLY A 162 25.55 5.02 -0.90
C GLY A 162 24.67 4.87 0.34
N LYS A 163 24.57 5.90 1.19
CA LYS A 163 23.67 5.90 2.35
C LYS A 163 22.22 5.90 1.88
N LYS A 164 21.48 4.84 2.22
CA LYS A 164 20.03 4.77 2.03
C LYS A 164 19.31 5.52 3.17
N VAL A 165 18.37 6.39 2.82
CA VAL A 165 17.53 7.15 3.75
C VAL A 165 16.07 6.85 3.45
N LYS A 166 15.30 6.46 4.47
CA LYS A 166 13.84 6.30 4.39
C LYS A 166 13.19 7.67 4.46
N VAL A 167 12.18 7.91 3.61
CA VAL A 167 11.40 9.14 3.60
C VAL A 167 9.93 8.80 3.85
N CYS A 168 9.33 9.48 4.83
CA CYS A 168 7.91 9.37 5.14
C CYS A 168 7.44 10.74 5.66
N ILE A 169 6.43 11.33 5.02
CA ILE A 169 5.82 12.61 5.44
C ILE A 169 4.32 12.55 5.15
N GLY A 170 3.50 12.88 6.14
CA GLY A 170 2.04 13.02 5.99
C GLY A 170 1.23 11.92 6.66
N GLU A 171 1.90 10.99 7.36
CA GLU A 171 1.28 9.88 8.08
C GLU A 171 1.08 10.16 9.58
N GLU A 172 1.93 10.99 10.19
CA GLU A 172 1.90 11.28 11.61
C GLU A 172 0.95 12.46 11.93
N PRO A 173 0.28 12.46 13.09
CA PRO A 173 -0.52 13.60 13.52
C PRO A 173 0.29 14.91 13.54
N GLY A 174 -0.15 15.89 12.75
CA GLY A 174 0.52 17.20 12.63
C GLY A 174 1.55 17.30 11.52
N ASP A 175 1.88 16.20 10.82
CA ASP A 175 2.68 16.27 9.61
C ASP A 175 1.97 17.09 8.51
N PRO A 176 2.73 17.81 7.67
CA PRO A 176 2.17 18.36 6.45
C PRO A 176 1.78 17.23 5.49
N GLN A 177 0.71 17.46 4.75
CA GLN A 177 0.23 16.57 3.69
C GLN A 177 0.29 17.28 2.35
N PHE A 178 0.18 16.51 1.27
CA PHE A 178 0.28 16.99 -0.10
C PHE A 178 -1.04 16.79 -0.84
N CYS A 179 -1.16 17.36 -2.02
CA CYS A 179 -2.29 17.08 -2.90
C CYS A 179 -1.91 17.28 -4.37
N ILE A 180 -2.73 16.72 -5.25
CA ILE A 180 -2.81 17.12 -6.66
C ILE A 180 -4.00 18.05 -6.76
N THR A 181 -3.82 19.25 -7.29
CA THR A 181 -4.90 20.24 -7.42
C THR A 181 -5.88 19.85 -8.52
N ASP A 182 -7.15 20.22 -8.37
CA ASP A 182 -8.17 20.10 -9.43
C ASP A 182 -8.77 21.47 -9.78
N LEU A 183 -9.37 21.55 -10.97
CA LEU A 183 -10.05 22.74 -11.41
C LEU A 183 -11.39 22.90 -10.67
N LEU A 184 -11.59 24.06 -10.07
CA LEU A 184 -12.82 24.35 -9.34
C LEU A 184 -14.06 24.32 -10.28
N PRO A 185 -15.23 23.85 -9.80
CA PRO A 185 -16.40 23.60 -10.66
C PRO A 185 -16.85 24.80 -11.50
N HIS A 186 -16.74 26.03 -10.98
CA HIS A 186 -17.14 27.25 -11.69
C HIS A 186 -16.32 27.53 -12.97
N LEU A 187 -15.12 26.96 -13.10
CA LEU A 187 -14.27 27.07 -14.29
C LEU A 187 -14.10 25.74 -15.03
N ALA A 188 -14.65 24.65 -14.51
CA ALA A 188 -14.46 23.29 -15.02
C ALA A 188 -15.48 22.87 -16.09
N GLN A 189 -16.18 23.80 -16.75
CA GLN A 189 -17.23 23.46 -17.73
C GLN A 189 -16.68 22.57 -18.86
N GLU A 190 -15.54 22.94 -19.45
CA GLU A 190 -14.90 22.14 -20.51
C GLU A 190 -14.35 20.81 -20.00
N GLN A 191 -13.86 20.75 -18.76
CA GLN A 191 -13.37 19.52 -18.13
C GLN A 191 -14.54 18.54 -17.89
N SER A 192 -15.69 19.06 -17.47
CA SER A 192 -16.87 18.29 -17.06
C SER A 192 -17.56 17.55 -18.20
N VAL A 193 -17.41 18.02 -19.45
CA VAL A 193 -17.97 17.37 -20.64
C VAL A 193 -17.07 16.27 -21.21
N LYS A 194 -15.82 16.16 -20.74
CA LYS A 194 -14.88 15.11 -21.18
C LYS A 194 -15.26 13.77 -20.56
N THR A 195 -14.92 12.68 -21.25
CA THR A 195 -15.00 11.34 -20.65
C THR A 195 -14.00 11.23 -19.49
N LEU A 196 -14.31 10.43 -18.46
CA LEU A 196 -13.49 10.31 -17.24
C LEU A 196 -12.00 10.02 -17.54
N GLY A 197 -11.71 9.22 -18.57
CA GLY A 197 -10.33 8.90 -18.96
C GLY A 197 -9.55 10.05 -19.60
N LYS A 198 -10.23 11.14 -20.00
CA LYS A 198 -9.66 12.33 -20.65
C LYS A 198 -9.86 13.61 -19.83
N ALA A 199 -10.67 13.57 -18.78
CA ALA A 199 -10.97 14.73 -17.95
C ALA A 199 -9.72 15.22 -17.18
N ILE A 200 -8.85 14.28 -16.78
CA ILE A 200 -7.57 14.54 -16.10
C ILE A 200 -6.50 13.71 -16.80
N GLU A 201 -5.48 14.35 -17.35
CA GLU A 201 -4.38 13.66 -18.00
C GLU A 201 -3.33 13.18 -17.00
N GLY A 202 -2.47 12.24 -17.39
CA GLY A 202 -1.44 11.73 -16.49
C GLY A 202 -0.39 12.80 -16.14
N GLU A 203 -0.08 13.67 -17.11
CA GLU A 203 0.88 14.77 -16.94
C GLU A 203 0.35 15.90 -16.04
N ASP A 204 -0.97 15.94 -15.80
CA ASP A 204 -1.60 16.93 -14.90
C ASP A 204 -1.46 16.53 -13.42
N LEU A 205 -1.05 15.29 -13.12
CA LEU A 205 -1.00 14.73 -11.77
C LEU A 205 0.20 15.22 -10.95
N ASN A 206 0.57 16.48 -11.06
CA ASN A 206 1.70 17.07 -10.35
C ASN A 206 1.36 17.29 -8.87
N ILE A 207 2.28 16.91 -7.98
CA ILE A 207 2.11 17.14 -6.54
C ILE A 207 2.40 18.60 -6.22
N LEU A 208 1.49 19.27 -5.53
CA LEU A 208 1.74 20.54 -4.89
C LEU A 208 2.63 20.32 -3.66
N PHE A 209 3.87 20.82 -3.72
CA PHE A 209 4.89 20.53 -2.71
C PHE A 209 5.25 21.74 -1.83
N GLY A 210 5.02 22.96 -2.32
CA GLY A 210 5.14 24.16 -1.48
C GLY A 210 4.85 25.47 -2.21
N SER A 211 4.66 26.53 -1.42
CA SER A 211 4.27 27.86 -1.90
C SER A 211 5.00 29.01 -1.18
N ARG A 212 6.07 28.71 -0.44
CA ARG A 212 6.88 29.72 0.27
C ARG A 212 8.27 29.81 -0.37
N PRO A 213 8.72 30.99 -0.81
CA PRO A 213 10.05 31.16 -1.40
C PRO A 213 11.12 31.44 -0.34
N ILE A 214 12.38 31.34 -0.74
CA ILE A 214 13.47 32.00 -0.02
C ILE A 214 13.35 33.50 -0.24
N ARG A 215 13.34 34.28 0.86
CA ARG A 215 13.31 35.74 0.78
C ARG A 215 14.64 36.27 0.27
N SER A 216 14.71 36.61 -1.01
CA SER A 216 15.88 37.18 -1.66
C SER A 216 15.45 38.02 -2.86
N GLU A 217 16.11 39.15 -3.09
CA GLU A 217 15.97 39.95 -4.31
C GLU A 217 16.82 39.42 -5.48
N LYS A 218 17.68 38.43 -5.20
CA LYS A 218 18.58 37.79 -6.16
C LYS A 218 18.34 36.29 -6.21
N GLY A 219 18.41 35.72 -7.40
CA GLY A 219 18.25 34.28 -7.64
C GLY A 219 16.97 33.96 -8.40
N GLU A 220 16.96 32.78 -9.02
CA GLU A 220 15.82 32.23 -9.76
C GLU A 220 15.28 30.99 -9.02
N ASN A 221 14.03 30.63 -9.27
CA ASN A 221 13.40 29.43 -8.71
C ASN A 221 13.41 29.40 -7.17
N LEU A 222 13.03 30.50 -6.52
CA LEU A 222 13.16 30.69 -5.07
C LEU A 222 12.22 29.78 -4.25
N PHE A 223 11.12 29.29 -4.83
CA PHE A 223 10.21 28.33 -4.20
C PHE A 223 10.79 26.92 -4.26
N LYS A 224 11.27 26.51 -5.44
CA LYS A 224 12.00 25.25 -5.61
C LYS A 224 13.24 25.21 -4.72
N LEU A 225 14.00 26.30 -4.64
CA LEU A 225 15.19 26.38 -3.80
C LEU A 225 14.86 26.24 -2.31
N ASN A 226 13.74 26.83 -1.85
CA ASN A 226 13.29 26.65 -0.48
C ASN A 226 12.93 25.19 -0.18
N ILE A 227 12.28 24.49 -1.12
CA ILE A 227 12.01 23.05 -1.00
C ILE A 227 13.31 22.24 -0.88
N LEU A 228 14.29 22.50 -1.76
CA LEU A 228 15.58 21.81 -1.71
C LEU A 228 16.30 22.06 -0.39
N ARG A 229 16.24 23.29 0.16
CA ARG A 229 16.76 23.60 1.49
C ARG A 229 16.09 22.74 2.57
N LEU A 230 14.77 22.64 2.57
CA LEU A 230 14.02 21.84 3.56
C LEU A 230 14.34 20.34 3.46
N LEU A 231 14.42 19.80 2.23
CA LEU A 231 14.81 18.40 2.00
C LEU A 231 16.26 18.13 2.42
N ASN A 232 17.15 19.09 2.20
CA ASN A 232 18.54 19.01 2.63
C ASN A 232 18.65 19.04 4.16
N GLU A 233 17.95 19.94 4.83
CA GLU A 233 17.92 20.03 6.30
C GLU A 233 17.35 18.76 6.94
N LYS A 234 16.26 18.20 6.39
CA LYS A 234 15.59 17.03 6.97
C LYS A 234 16.29 15.70 6.64
N TYR A 235 16.75 15.52 5.40
CA TYR A 235 17.23 14.23 4.90
C TYR A 235 18.67 14.25 4.34
N GLY A 236 19.29 15.43 4.23
CA GLY A 236 20.60 15.58 3.57
C GLY A 236 20.53 15.48 2.05
N MET A 237 19.33 15.52 1.46
CA MET A 237 19.14 15.38 0.02
C MET A 237 19.60 16.63 -0.74
N VAL A 238 20.11 16.42 -1.95
CA VAL A 238 20.23 17.44 -2.99
C VAL A 238 19.37 17.06 -4.19
N GLU A 239 19.15 17.98 -5.13
CA GLU A 239 18.25 17.75 -6.27
C GLU A 239 18.63 16.50 -7.09
N GLN A 240 19.93 16.25 -7.27
CA GLN A 240 20.40 15.09 -8.03
C GLN A 240 19.99 13.75 -7.41
N ASP A 241 19.75 13.70 -6.09
CA ASP A 241 19.39 12.47 -5.39
C ASP A 241 17.98 11.98 -5.76
N PHE A 242 17.13 12.81 -6.40
CA PHE A 242 15.84 12.34 -6.95
C PHE A 242 16.03 11.27 -8.03
N ILE A 243 17.17 11.24 -8.73
CA ILE A 243 17.47 10.24 -9.77
C ILE A 243 17.63 8.84 -9.15
N THR A 244 18.11 8.77 -7.92
CA THR A 244 18.34 7.53 -7.15
C THR A 244 17.27 7.31 -6.07
N ALA A 245 16.18 8.09 -6.13
CA ALA A 245 15.06 7.97 -5.22
C ALA A 245 13.96 7.08 -5.80
N GLU A 246 13.34 6.31 -4.92
CA GLU A 246 12.03 5.71 -5.15
C GLU A 246 11.08 6.42 -4.19
N ILE A 247 10.34 7.41 -4.71
CA ILE A 247 9.38 8.20 -3.94
C ILE A 247 8.00 8.03 -4.54
N GLU A 248 7.06 7.76 -3.66
CA GLU A 248 5.69 7.38 -3.97
C GLU A 248 4.74 8.27 -3.16
N PHE A 249 3.64 8.67 -3.78
CA PHE A 249 2.55 9.37 -3.13
C PHE A 249 1.32 8.48 -3.12
N VAL A 250 0.75 8.33 -1.93
CA VAL A 250 -0.40 7.48 -1.63
C VAL A 250 -1.43 8.29 -0.83
N PRO A 251 -2.73 7.90 -0.83
CA PRO A 251 -3.72 8.54 0.01
C PRO A 251 -3.31 8.52 1.49
N ALA A 252 -3.38 9.68 2.14
CA ALA A 252 -3.01 9.82 3.55
C ALA A 252 -4.10 9.30 4.52
N PHE A 253 -5.19 8.74 4.00
CA PHE A 253 -6.27 8.15 4.79
C PHE A 253 -5.73 6.98 5.63
N LYS A 254 -6.23 6.86 6.86
CA LYS A 254 -6.04 5.68 7.70
C LYS A 254 -7.14 4.66 7.43
N ALA A 255 -6.86 3.39 7.73
CA ALA A 255 -7.84 2.33 7.68
C ALA A 255 -8.93 2.55 8.75
N VAL A 256 -10.19 2.52 8.36
CA VAL A 256 -11.34 2.80 9.24
C VAL A 256 -12.50 1.85 8.99
N ASP A 257 -13.45 1.82 9.92
CA ASP A 257 -14.72 1.14 9.69
C ASP A 257 -15.63 2.00 8.81
N ILE A 258 -16.41 1.33 7.95
CA ILE A 258 -17.34 1.93 7.00
C ILE A 258 -18.74 1.39 7.28
N GLY A 259 -19.73 2.28 7.27
CA GLY A 259 -21.12 1.97 7.58
C GLY A 259 -21.47 2.26 9.05
N LEU A 260 -22.74 2.57 9.31
CA LEU A 260 -23.23 2.83 10.68
C LEU A 260 -23.06 1.60 11.58
N ASP A 261 -23.14 0.42 10.98
CA ASP A 261 -22.96 -0.89 11.62
C ASP A 261 -21.49 -1.33 11.70
N ARG A 262 -20.56 -0.58 11.10
CA ARG A 262 -19.11 -0.85 11.10
C ARG A 262 -18.75 -2.21 10.48
N SER A 263 -19.61 -2.73 9.61
CA SER A 263 -19.47 -4.07 9.01
C SER A 263 -18.42 -4.20 7.91
N MET A 264 -17.78 -3.08 7.52
CA MET A 264 -16.82 -3.04 6.42
C MET A 264 -15.57 -2.27 6.84
N VAL A 265 -14.41 -2.65 6.29
CA VAL A 265 -13.16 -1.89 6.41
C VAL A 265 -12.93 -1.08 5.14
N GLY A 266 -12.56 0.19 5.31
CA GLY A 266 -12.12 1.08 4.23
C GLY A 266 -10.66 1.48 4.43
N ALA A 267 -9.81 1.15 3.47
CA ALA A 267 -8.38 1.50 3.46
C ALA A 267 -7.85 1.72 2.03
N TYR A 268 -6.75 2.45 1.90
CA TYR A 268 -5.98 2.47 0.66
C TYR A 268 -5.22 1.14 0.49
N GLY A 269 -5.17 0.63 -0.74
CA GLY A 269 -4.35 -0.53 -1.08
C GLY A 269 -4.97 -1.89 -0.68
N HIS A 270 -6.29 -1.97 -0.51
CA HIS A 270 -6.98 -3.25 -0.29
C HIS A 270 -6.69 -4.28 -1.40
N ASP A 271 -6.48 -3.81 -2.63
CA ASP A 271 -6.19 -4.65 -3.79
C ASP A 271 -5.03 -5.61 -3.47
N ASP A 272 -5.41 -6.87 -3.31
CA ASP A 272 -4.63 -8.05 -2.93
C ASP A 272 -3.87 -7.99 -1.60
N ARG A 273 -3.66 -6.83 -0.96
CA ARG A 273 -3.21 -6.81 0.46
C ARG A 273 -4.24 -7.43 1.41
N VAL A 274 -5.53 -7.36 1.04
CA VAL A 274 -6.61 -8.09 1.72
C VAL A 274 -6.47 -9.61 1.60
N CYS A 275 -5.74 -10.12 0.60
CA CYS A 275 -5.38 -11.53 0.46
C CYS A 275 -4.01 -11.84 1.11
N ALA A 276 -3.05 -10.92 0.97
CA ALA A 276 -1.69 -11.06 1.49
C ALA A 276 -1.67 -11.13 3.02
N TYR A 277 -2.49 -10.31 3.71
CA TYR A 277 -2.54 -10.29 5.16
C TYR A 277 -3.07 -11.61 5.75
N PRO A 278 -4.23 -12.17 5.32
CA PRO A 278 -4.66 -13.49 5.78
C PRO A 278 -3.68 -14.62 5.40
N ALA A 279 -3.03 -14.54 4.24
CA ALA A 279 -2.00 -15.51 3.86
C ALA A 279 -0.77 -15.44 4.78
N LEU A 280 -0.37 -14.23 5.17
CA LEU A 280 0.67 -13.98 6.18
C LEU A 280 0.23 -14.55 7.53
N GLU A 281 -0.92 -14.15 8.06
CA GLU A 281 -1.40 -14.63 9.37
C GLU A 281 -1.55 -16.16 9.40
N ALA A 282 -1.99 -16.78 8.30
CA ALA A 282 -2.06 -18.24 8.20
C ALA A 282 -0.67 -18.89 8.34
N VAL A 283 0.36 -18.42 7.63
CA VAL A 283 1.71 -19.00 7.72
C VAL A 283 2.39 -18.69 9.06
N LEU A 284 2.12 -17.53 9.66
CA LEU A 284 2.65 -17.15 10.97
C LEU A 284 2.17 -18.08 12.10
N ASN A 285 0.97 -18.63 11.95
CA ASN A 285 0.33 -19.50 12.94
C ASN A 285 0.38 -21.00 12.58
N CYS A 286 1.19 -21.38 11.58
CA CYS A 286 1.56 -22.77 11.29
C CYS A 286 2.61 -23.31 12.27
#